data_AF-A0A164BHX4-F1
#
_entry.id   AF-A0A164BHX4-F1
#
_cell.length_a   1.000
_cell.length_b   1.000
_cell.length_c   1.000
_cell.angle_alpha   90.00
_cell.angle_beta   90.00
_cell.angle_gamma   90.00
#
_symmetry.space_group_name_H-M   'P 1'
#
loop_
_entity.id
_entity.type
_entity.pdbx_description
1 polymer ?
#
loop_
_entity_poly.entity_id
_entity_poly.type
_entity_poly.pdbx_seq_one_letter_code
_entity_poly.pdbx_strand_id
1 'polypeptide(L)' 'MAERDPERYAADFSKIINEVLQPLAGVESTELEVRVDITATNPAGFDDTKRRVVGENATTLKFEQQGFEHE' A
#
# COMPACT_ATOMS: atom_id res chain seq x y z
N MET A 1 -18.78 5.79 -5.75
CA MET A 1 -17.58 5.46 -6.55
C MET A 1 -16.57 6.54 -6.22
N ALA A 2 -15.55 6.22 -5.40
CA ALA A 2 -14.61 7.23 -4.94
C ALA A 2 -13.64 7.58 -6.08
N GLU A 3 -13.68 8.84 -6.50
CA GLU A 3 -12.76 9.48 -7.43
C GLU A 3 -11.32 9.28 -6.91
N ARG A 4 -10.49 8.64 -7.73
CA ARG A 4 -9.13 8.23 -7.36
C ARG A 4 -8.15 9.33 -7.75
N ASP A 5 -8.10 10.37 -6.94
CA ASP A 5 -7.03 11.37 -7.01
C ASP A 5 -5.76 10.77 -6.38
N PRO A 6 -4.69 10.53 -7.16
CA PRO A 6 -3.45 9.96 -6.63
C PRO A 6 -2.80 10.85 -5.55
N GLU A 7 -3.02 12.17 -5.63
CA GLU A 7 -2.59 13.13 -4.61
C GLU A 7 -3.29 12.92 -3.26
N ARG A 8 -4.50 12.36 -3.29
CA ARG A 8 -5.28 12.07 -2.08
C ARG A 8 -4.75 10.87 -1.32
N TYR A 9 -4.14 9.89 -1.99
CA TYR A 9 -3.55 8.74 -1.31
C TYR A 9 -2.42 9.15 -0.36
N ALA A 10 -1.51 10.02 -0.81
CA ALA A 10 -0.41 10.50 0.03
C ALA A 10 -0.95 11.25 1.27
N ALA A 11 -1.98 12.09 1.08
CA ALA A 11 -2.63 12.80 2.16
C ALA A 11 -3.36 11.86 3.14
N ASP A 12 -4.10 10.88 2.62
CA ASP A 12 -4.85 9.91 3.43
C ASP A 12 -3.90 9.00 4.23
N PHE A 13 -2.81 8.51 3.64
CA PHE A 13 -1.79 7.77 4.38
C PHE A 13 -1.13 8.63 5.46
N SER A 14 -0.85 9.90 5.17
CA SER A 14 -0.31 10.83 6.18
C SER A 14 -1.26 11.01 7.35
N LYS A 15 -2.58 11.09 7.09
CA LYS A 15 -3.59 11.12 8.15
C LYS A 15 -3.62 9.84 8.97
N ILE A 16 -3.61 8.66 8.32
CA ILE A 16 -3.57 7.37 9.04
C ILE A 16 -2.35 7.31 9.97
N ILE A 17 -1.18 7.75 9.50
CA ILE A 17 0.03 7.79 10.32
C ILE A 17 -0.15 8.69 11.54
N ASN A 18 -0.60 9.93 11.34
CA ASN A 18 -0.65 10.92 12.41
C ASN A 18 -1.82 10.72 13.39
N GLU A 19 -2.97 10.27 12.89
CA GLU A 19 -4.21 10.20 13.68
C GLU A 19 -4.47 8.81 14.26
N VAL A 20 -3.82 7.76 13.72
CA VAL A 20 -4.03 6.37 14.18
C VAL A 20 -2.72 5.73 14.66
N LEU A 21 -1.69 5.68 13.81
CA LEU A 21 -0.48 4.93 14.14
C LEU A 21 0.35 5.59 15.24
N GLN A 22 0.57 6.92 15.16
CA GLN A 22 1.35 7.66 16.15
C GLN A 22 0.73 7.62 17.56
N PRO A 23 -0.58 7.84 17.76
CA PRO A 23 -1.21 7.70 19.07
C PRO A 23 -1.04 6.31 19.67
N LEU A 24 -1.22 5.26 18.86
CA LEU A 24 -1.04 3.87 19.31
C LEU A 24 0.42 3.57 19.67
N ALA A 25 1.36 3.99 18.82
CA ALA A 25 2.79 3.83 19.07
C ALA A 25 3.29 4.61 20.31
N GLY A 26 2.58 5.66 20.72
CA GLY A 26 2.91 6.45 21.91
C GLY A 26 2.52 5.82 23.24
N VAL A 27 1.77 4.71 23.24
CA VAL A 27 1.34 4.02 24.47
C VAL A 27 2.37 2.94 24.84
N GLU A 28 2.92 3.02 26.06
CA GLU A 28 3.90 2.05 26.57
C GLU A 28 3.40 0.60 26.47
N SER A 29 4.30 -0.30 26.10
CA SER A 29 4.01 -1.74 25.89
C SER A 29 3.03 -2.07 24.74
N THR A 30 2.78 -1.15 23.81
CA THR A 30 1.96 -1.44 22.62
C THR A 30 2.76 -2.23 21.58
N GLU A 31 2.30 -3.44 21.27
CA GLU A 31 2.73 -4.19 20.09
C GLU A 31 1.79 -3.86 18.92
N LEU A 32 2.30 -3.08 17.96
CA LEU A 32 1.52 -2.62 16.81
C LEU A 32 1.92 -3.38 15.54
N GLU A 33 0.99 -4.13 14.97
CA GLU A 33 1.11 -4.74 13.63
C GLU A 33 0.22 -3.97 12.65
N VAL A 34 0.77 -3.61 11.49
CA VAL A 34 0.03 -2.95 10.40
C VAL A 34 0.14 -3.80 9.15
N ARG A 35 -1.02 -4.22 8.59
CA ARG A 35 -1.10 -4.93 7.31
C ARG A 35 -1.80 -4.04 6.28
N VAL A 36 -1.21 -3.95 5.09
CA VAL A 36 -1.75 -3.17 3.96
C VAL A 36 -1.90 -4.06 2.75
N ASP A 37 -3.12 -4.13 2.23
CA ASP A 37 -3.47 -4.86 1.01
C ASP A 37 -3.72 -3.87 -0.12
N ILE A 38 -3.03 -4.08 -1.25
CA ILE A 38 -3.13 -3.22 -2.44
C ILE A 38 -3.60 -4.05 -3.62
N THR A 39 -4.83 -3.80 -4.07
CA THR A 39 -5.39 -4.42 -5.27
C THR A 39 -5.61 -3.37 -6.35
N ALA A 40 -5.18 -3.69 -7.56
CA ALA A 40 -5.39 -2.86 -8.74
C ALA A 40 -5.91 -3.73 -9.89
N THR A 41 -7.01 -3.31 -10.51
CA THR A 41 -7.60 -3.97 -11.67
C THR A 41 -7.50 -3.03 -12.86
N ASN A 42 -6.98 -3.52 -13.98
CA ASN A 42 -6.96 -2.82 -15.25
C ASN A 42 -7.48 -3.75 -16.36
N PRO A 43 -8.57 -3.42 -17.06
CA PRO A 43 -9.10 -4.23 -18.15
C PRO A 43 -8.10 -4.44 -19.29
N ALA A 44 -7.18 -3.50 -19.51
CA ALA A 44 -6.13 -3.61 -20.53
C ALA A 44 -4.87 -4.35 -20.02
N GLY A 45 -4.86 -4.80 -18.76
CA GLY A 45 -3.70 -5.38 -18.11
C GLY A 45 -2.63 -4.36 -17.72
N PHE A 46 -1.49 -4.86 -17.25
CA PHE A 46 -0.32 -4.06 -16.90
C PHE A 46 0.87 -4.52 -17.74
N ASP A 47 1.60 -3.58 -18.33
CA ASP A 47 2.79 -3.90 -19.10
C ASP A 47 3.92 -4.46 -18.23
N ASP A 48 4.87 -5.16 -18.84
CA ASP A 48 6.00 -5.80 -18.14
C ASP A 48 6.86 -4.81 -17.36
N THR A 49 6.99 -3.57 -17.84
CA THR A 49 7.79 -2.55 -17.13
C THR A 49 7.08 -2.16 -15.84
N LYS A 50 5.77 -1.92 -15.88
CA LYS A 50 4.95 -1.64 -14.71
C LYS A 50 4.99 -2.80 -13.70
N ARG A 51 4.80 -4.03 -14.18
CA ARG A 51 4.84 -5.24 -13.35
C ARG A 51 6.18 -5.40 -12.65
N ARG A 52 7.28 -5.20 -13.39
CA ARG A 52 8.64 -5.25 -12.85
C ARG A 52 8.88 -4.18 -11.77
N VAL A 53 8.57 -2.92 -12.07
CA VAL A 53 8.79 -1.81 -11.12
C VAL A 53 8.01 -2.03 -9.83
N VAL A 54 6.74 -2.44 -9.92
CA VAL A 54 5.93 -2.71 -8.73
C VAL A 54 6.50 -3.90 -7.94
N GLY A 55 6.94 -4.97 -8.61
CA GLY A 55 7.58 -6.11 -7.95
C GLY A 55 8.91 -5.76 -7.28
N GLU A 56 9.75 -4.94 -7.90
CA GLU A 56 11.01 -4.44 -7.31
C GLU A 56 10.73 -3.59 -6.06
N ASN A 57 9.71 -2.72 -6.12
CA ASN A 57 9.29 -1.90 -4.99
C ASN A 57 8.72 -2.72 -3.84
N ALA A 58 7.80 -3.65 -4.11
CA ALA A 58 7.20 -4.48 -3.07
C ALA A 58 8.23 -5.42 -2.42
N THR A 59 9.21 -5.92 -3.19
CA THR A 59 10.39 -6.63 -2.64
C THR A 59 11.21 -5.72 -1.72
N THR A 60 11.51 -4.48 -2.14
CA THR A 60 12.28 -3.51 -1.33
C THR A 60 11.56 -3.15 -0.03
N LEU A 61 10.24 -3.01 -0.10
CA LEU A 61 9.36 -2.72 1.04
C LEU A 61 9.01 -3.98 1.85
N LYS A 62 9.58 -5.15 1.49
CA LYS A 62 9.42 -6.43 2.19
C LYS A 62 7.97 -6.89 2.31
N PHE A 63 7.16 -6.64 1.29
CA PHE A 63 5.84 -7.25 1.20
C PHE A 63 5.99 -8.78 1.17
N GLU A 64 5.36 -9.46 2.12
CA GLU A 64 5.42 -10.92 2.22
C GLU A 64 4.66 -11.60 1.08
N GLN A 65 3.60 -10.96 0.58
CA GLN A 65 2.79 -11.43 -0.53
C GLN A 65 2.71 -10.34 -1.60
N GLN A 66 3.21 -10.66 -2.80
CA GLN A 66 3.13 -9.83 -4.00
C GLN A 66 2.92 -10.71 -5.23
N GLY A 67 2.21 -10.20 -6.23
CA GLY A 67 1.99 -10.92 -7.49
C GLY A 67 1.04 -10.18 -8.41
N PHE A 68 1.19 -10.40 -9.70
CA PHE A 68 0.18 -10.06 -10.70
C PHE A 68 -0.45 -11.36 -11.14
N GLU A 69 -1.76 -11.50 -10.94
CA GLU A 69 -2.49 -12.67 -11.43
C GLU A 69 -2.47 -12.64 -12.96
N HIS A 70 -2.02 -13.74 -13.55
CA HIS A 70 -2.24 -14.00 -14.97
C HIS A 70 -3.68 -14.48 -15.12
N GLU A 71 -4.44 -13.83 -16.00
CA GLU A 71 -5.72 -14.37 -16.48
C GLU A 71 -5.53 -15.78 -17.07
#